data_AF-A0AAY4BWX7-F1
#
_entry.id   AF-A0AAY4BWX7-F1
#
_cell.length_a   1.000
_cell.length_b   1.000
_cell.length_c   1.000
_cell.angle_alpha   90.00
_cell.angle_beta   90.00
_cell.angle_gamma   90.00
#
_symmetry.space_group_name_H-M   'P 1'
#
loop_
_entity.id
_entity.type
_entity.pdbx_description
1 polymer ?
#
loop_
_entity_poly.entity_id
_entity_poly.type
_entity_poly.pdbx_seq_one_letter_code
_entity_poly.pdbx_strand_id
1 'polypeptide(L)'
;MKHFMRLLTQLFLFLSCKYLRQGRKFLVRKLTGRCELQRICYNNKSGAHRTLKIESSLKFSKSELLQSAVIVHPDSVEKTIDDIMTLKKIDPDINPQLGISLQASLLQIVGYHKLMAEVEKLRREPYDCNNPEHEEMLVKLWKALRPESPLTGRISKQWMEIGFQGSDPKTDFRGMGLLGLHSLLYFAEHDQAAALQVLHDSLQPKHRSGLHCPVGFSPAS
;
A
#
# COMPACT_ATOMS: atom_id res chain seq x y z
N MET A 1 31.91 14.31 -15.47
CA MET A 1 32.68 14.45 -14.22
C MET A 1 31.84 14.88 -13.00
N LYS A 2 31.06 15.97 -13.05
CA LYS A 2 30.26 16.43 -11.88
C LYS A 2 29.21 15.42 -11.37
N HIS A 3 28.50 14.72 -12.27
CA HIS A 3 27.56 13.65 -11.89
C HIS A 3 28.25 12.45 -11.24
N PHE A 4 29.39 12.04 -11.77
CA PHE A 4 30.19 10.93 -11.22
C PHE A 4 30.70 11.24 -9.81
N MET A 5 31.21 12.46 -9.58
CA MET A 5 31.63 12.90 -8.25
C MET A 5 30.45 12.97 -7.26
N ARG A 6 29.26 13.40 -7.68
CA ARG A 6 28.05 13.38 -6.83
C ARG A 6 27.65 11.95 -6.43
N LEU A 7 27.70 11.00 -7.36
CA LEU A 7 27.41 9.60 -7.08
C LEU A 7 28.42 8.99 -6.10
N LEU A 8 29.71 9.29 -6.26
CA LEU A 8 30.76 8.88 -5.33
C LEU A 8 30.56 9.47 -3.92
N THR A 9 30.22 10.76 -3.82
CA THR A 9 29.93 11.39 -2.53
C THR A 9 28.68 10.79 -1.87
N GLN A 10 27.62 10.53 -2.63
CA GLN A 10 26.41 9.86 -2.11
C GLN A 10 26.71 8.43 -1.64
N LEU A 11 27.51 7.68 -2.40
CA LEU A 11 27.94 6.34 -2.02
C LEU A 11 28.80 6.37 -0.74
N PHE A 12 29.74 7.30 -0.64
CA PHE A 12 30.59 7.46 0.55
C PHE A 12 29.80 7.89 1.79
N LEU A 13 28.86 8.82 1.65
CA LEU A 13 27.94 9.22 2.71
C LEU A 13 27.05 8.05 3.14
N PHE A 14 26.55 7.27 2.19
CA PHE A 14 25.76 6.07 2.47
C PHE A 14 26.58 5.02 3.24
N LEU A 15 27.79 4.72 2.78
CA LEU A 15 28.68 3.76 3.43
C LEU A 15 29.08 4.21 4.84
N SER A 16 29.50 5.47 5.00
CA SER A 16 29.86 6.03 6.31
C SER A 16 28.68 6.01 7.27
N CYS A 17 27.48 6.44 6.85
CA CYS A 17 26.25 6.31 7.65
C CYS A 17 25.96 4.85 8.02
N LYS A 18 26.17 3.90 7.11
CA LYS A 18 25.94 2.47 7.34
C LYS A 18 26.91 1.90 8.37
N TYR A 19 28.21 2.22 8.29
CA TYR A 19 29.21 1.75 9.26
C TYR A 19 29.07 2.45 10.62
N LEU A 20 28.83 3.76 10.65
CA LEU A 20 28.54 4.51 11.88
C LEU A 20 27.29 3.98 12.58
N ARG A 21 26.22 3.68 11.84
CA ARG A 21 24.99 3.08 12.40
C ARG A 21 25.28 1.70 13.00
N GLN A 22 26.13 0.88 12.37
CA GLN A 22 26.54 -0.42 12.90
C GLN A 22 27.37 -0.29 14.18
N GLY A 23 28.38 0.59 14.18
CA GLY A 23 29.20 0.87 15.36
C GLY A 23 28.35 1.37 16.53
N ARG A 24 27.42 2.30 16.28
CA ARG A 24 26.47 2.78 17.29
C ARG A 24 25.57 1.66 17.81
N LYS A 25 25.04 0.78 16.95
CA LYS A 25 24.22 -0.37 17.40
C LYS A 25 25.00 -1.29 18.33
N PHE A 26 26.26 -1.59 18.00
CA PHE A 26 27.14 -2.42 18.82
C PHE A 26 27.46 -1.75 20.16
N LEU A 27 27.89 -0.48 20.12
CA LEU A 27 28.23 0.30 21.32
C LEU A 27 27.04 0.39 22.27
N VAL A 28 25.85 0.75 21.77
CA VAL A 28 24.65 0.85 22.60
C VAL A 28 24.26 -0.51 23.17
N ARG A 29 24.45 -1.63 22.44
CA ARG A 29 24.21 -2.97 22.99
C ARG A 29 25.18 -3.28 24.14
N LYS A 30 26.46 -2.90 24.02
CA LYS A 30 27.45 -3.08 25.09
C LYS A 30 27.15 -2.20 26.31
N LEU A 31 26.70 -0.96 26.11
CA LEU A 31 26.41 -0.02 27.20
C LEU A 31 25.08 -0.31 27.90
N THR A 32 24.03 -0.66 27.16
CA THR A 32 22.66 -0.79 27.71
C THR A 32 22.20 -2.23 27.91
N GLY A 33 22.94 -3.21 27.38
CA GLY A 33 22.51 -4.62 27.31
C GLY A 33 21.35 -4.87 26.32
N ARG A 34 20.65 -3.84 25.85
CA ARG A 34 19.45 -3.96 25.01
C ARG A 34 19.82 -4.05 23.52
N CYS A 35 19.14 -4.92 22.79
CA CYS A 35 19.21 -4.97 21.33
C CYS A 35 18.37 -3.86 20.67
N GLU A 36 18.47 -3.72 19.35
CA GLU A 36 17.72 -2.69 18.61
C GLU A 36 16.20 -2.87 18.70
N LEU A 37 15.69 -4.10 18.59
CA LEU A 37 14.26 -4.39 18.70
C LEU A 37 13.72 -3.99 20.07
N GLN A 38 14.44 -4.34 21.15
CA GLN A 38 14.11 -3.89 22.50
C GLN A 38 14.02 -2.36 22.57
N ARG A 39 15.04 -1.65 22.08
CA ARG A 39 15.03 -0.18 22.09
C ARG A 39 13.89 0.42 21.27
N ILE A 40 13.51 -0.19 20.15
CA ILE A 40 12.37 0.27 19.35
C ILE A 40 11.07 0.07 20.13
N CYS A 41 10.84 -1.10 20.72
CA CYS A 41 9.63 -1.39 21.48
C CYS A 41 9.47 -0.50 22.72
N TYR A 42 10.55 -0.22 23.46
CA TYR A 42 10.49 0.64 24.65
C TYR A 42 10.30 2.13 24.33
N ASN A 43 10.96 2.63 23.28
CA ASN A 43 11.03 4.08 23.05
C ASN A 43 9.93 4.61 22.12
N ASN A 44 9.06 3.76 21.60
CA ASN A 44 7.99 4.16 20.67
C ASN A 44 6.69 3.56 21.16
N LYS A 45 5.56 4.29 21.12
CA LYS A 45 4.23 3.75 21.44
C LYS A 45 3.80 2.69 20.42
N SER A 46 2.81 1.86 20.76
CA SER A 46 2.20 0.91 19.81
C SER A 46 1.62 1.63 18.60
N GLY A 47 1.62 0.96 17.43
CA GLY A 47 1.08 1.49 16.18
C GLY A 47 2.11 1.60 15.04
N ALA A 48 1.69 2.24 13.95
CA ALA A 48 2.40 2.23 12.66
C ALA A 48 3.86 2.67 12.75
N HIS A 49 4.17 3.73 13.50
CA HIS A 49 5.55 4.23 13.64
C HIS A 49 6.51 3.20 14.24
N ARG A 50 6.07 2.47 15.27
CA ARG A 50 6.87 1.40 15.87
C ARG A 50 7.03 0.24 14.89
N THR A 51 5.94 -0.14 14.23
CA THR A 51 5.91 -1.22 13.24
C THR A 51 6.86 -0.97 12.08
N LEU A 52 6.86 0.24 11.48
CA LEU A 52 7.79 0.61 10.41
C LEU A 52 9.26 0.55 10.84
N LYS A 53 9.56 0.93 12.08
CA LYS A 53 10.92 0.83 12.65
C LYS A 53 11.34 -0.63 12.86
N ILE A 54 10.43 -1.47 13.36
CA ILE A 54 10.67 -2.91 13.53
C ILE A 54 10.91 -3.55 12.17
N GLU A 55 10.02 -3.32 11.20
CA GLU A 55 10.12 -3.82 9.84
C GLU A 55 11.47 -3.44 9.21
N SER A 56 11.86 -2.16 9.30
CA SER A 56 13.16 -1.69 8.82
C SER A 56 14.33 -2.38 9.54
N SER A 57 14.21 -2.57 10.86
CA SER A 57 15.24 -3.26 11.65
C SER A 57 15.40 -4.73 11.24
N LEU A 58 14.30 -5.39 10.87
CA LEU A 58 14.26 -6.78 10.40
C LEU A 58 14.81 -6.90 8.98
N LYS A 59 14.26 -6.11 8.03
CA LYS A 59 14.68 -6.07 6.61
C LYS A 59 16.17 -5.78 6.43
N PHE A 60 16.73 -4.86 7.19
CA PHE A 60 18.15 -4.49 7.10
C PHE A 60 19.06 -5.23 8.09
N SER A 61 18.57 -6.30 8.71
CA SER A 61 19.38 -7.19 9.53
C SER A 61 20.43 -7.92 8.68
N LYS A 62 21.50 -8.42 9.31
CA LYS A 62 22.46 -9.35 8.68
C LYS A 62 22.03 -10.82 8.79
N SER A 63 21.04 -11.11 9.63
CA SER A 63 20.54 -12.46 9.84
C SER A 63 19.37 -12.71 8.89
N GLU A 64 19.47 -13.79 8.11
CA GLU A 64 18.44 -14.24 7.17
C GLU A 64 17.11 -14.51 7.88
N LEU A 65 17.14 -15.18 9.04
CA LEU A 65 15.97 -15.41 9.90
C LEU A 65 15.21 -14.11 10.21
N LEU A 66 15.94 -13.03 10.53
CA LEU A 66 15.32 -11.74 10.82
C LEU A 66 14.81 -11.04 9.55
N GLN A 67 15.43 -11.28 8.40
CA GLN A 67 14.96 -10.75 7.14
C GLN A 67 13.67 -11.46 6.69
N SER A 68 13.60 -12.79 6.85
CA SER A 68 12.43 -13.59 6.46
C SER A 68 11.23 -13.36 7.37
N ALA A 69 11.43 -12.87 8.59
CA ALA A 69 10.34 -12.59 9.54
C ALA A 69 9.27 -11.62 9.02
N VAL A 70 9.59 -10.75 8.05
CA VAL A 70 8.62 -9.76 7.51
C VAL A 70 7.72 -10.33 6.40
N ILE A 71 8.01 -11.52 5.90
CA ILE A 71 7.27 -12.20 4.82
C ILE A 71 6.67 -13.53 5.28
N VAL A 72 6.65 -13.79 6.59
CA VAL A 72 6.15 -15.03 7.15
C VAL A 72 4.63 -15.14 7.03
N HIS A 73 4.11 -16.37 6.98
CA HIS A 73 2.67 -16.62 7.07
C HIS A 73 2.11 -16.20 8.45
N PRO A 74 0.89 -15.63 8.55
CA PRO A 74 0.28 -15.24 9.83
C PRO A 74 0.36 -16.31 10.93
N ASP A 75 0.08 -17.57 10.59
CA ASP A 75 0.06 -18.68 11.55
C ASP A 75 1.45 -19.04 12.10
N SER A 76 2.52 -18.59 11.43
CA SER A 76 3.90 -18.82 11.84
C SER A 76 4.51 -17.64 12.60
N VAL A 77 3.73 -16.59 12.88
CA VAL A 77 4.21 -15.39 13.58
C VAL A 77 4.69 -15.72 15.00
N GLU A 78 3.97 -16.55 15.76
CA GLU A 78 4.36 -16.91 17.13
C GLU A 78 5.71 -17.63 17.17
N LYS A 79 5.85 -18.69 16.36
CA LYS A 79 7.12 -19.40 16.19
C LYS A 79 8.25 -18.45 15.76
N THR A 80 7.97 -17.52 14.84
CA THR A 80 8.97 -16.54 14.39
C THR A 80 9.43 -15.63 15.52
N ILE A 81 8.55 -15.27 16.46
CA ILE A 81 8.92 -14.49 17.63
C ILE A 81 9.85 -15.28 18.54
N ASP A 82 9.55 -16.56 18.79
CA ASP A 82 10.39 -17.44 19.61
C ASP A 82 11.79 -17.58 19.00
N ASP A 83 11.85 -17.77 17.67
CA ASP A 83 13.09 -17.82 16.92
C ASP A 83 13.88 -16.49 17.02
N ILE A 84 13.19 -15.34 16.94
CA ILE A 84 13.81 -14.01 17.13
C ILE A 84 14.34 -13.85 18.55
N MET A 85 13.57 -14.23 19.57
CA MET A 85 13.98 -14.12 20.97
C MET A 85 15.20 -14.99 21.26
N THR A 86 15.18 -16.23 20.80
CA THR A 86 16.29 -17.19 20.90
C THR A 86 17.55 -16.64 20.22
N LEU A 87 17.44 -16.19 18.97
CA LEU A 87 18.55 -15.62 18.22
C LEU A 87 19.14 -14.37 18.90
N LYS A 88 18.30 -13.53 19.52
CA LYS A 88 18.73 -12.30 20.19
C LYS A 88 19.21 -12.53 21.62
N LYS A 89 19.04 -13.75 22.15
CA LYS A 89 19.28 -14.13 23.55
C LYS A 89 18.48 -13.25 24.50
N ILE A 90 17.19 -13.12 24.22
CA ILE A 90 16.26 -12.33 25.03
C ILE A 90 15.50 -13.30 25.91
N ASP A 91 15.54 -13.05 27.21
CA ASP A 91 14.73 -13.75 28.19
C ASP A 91 13.28 -13.23 28.14
N PRO A 92 12.30 -14.08 27.80
CA PRO A 92 10.90 -13.70 27.72
C PRO A 92 10.29 -13.34 29.08
N ASP A 93 10.75 -13.96 30.17
CA ASP A 93 10.22 -13.73 31.52
C ASP A 93 10.64 -12.35 32.05
N ILE A 94 11.83 -11.90 31.63
CA ILE A 94 12.32 -10.56 31.97
C ILE A 94 11.62 -9.48 31.11
N ASN A 95 11.17 -9.82 29.89
CA ASN A 95 10.65 -8.84 28.93
C ASN A 95 9.35 -9.29 28.23
N PRO A 96 8.29 -9.64 28.97
CA PRO A 96 7.06 -10.17 28.37
C PRO A 96 6.41 -9.18 27.40
N GLN A 97 6.49 -7.88 27.70
CA GLN A 97 5.96 -6.82 26.85
C GLN A 97 6.64 -6.75 25.47
N LEU A 98 7.88 -7.24 25.34
CA LEU A 98 8.58 -7.26 24.07
C LEU A 98 7.93 -8.25 23.10
N GLY A 99 7.58 -9.45 23.56
CA GLY A 99 6.91 -10.46 22.75
C GLY A 99 5.59 -9.96 22.20
N ILE A 100 4.74 -9.42 23.08
CA ILE A 100 3.45 -8.81 22.71
C ILE A 100 3.65 -7.68 21.68
N SER A 101 4.64 -6.82 21.91
CA SER A 101 4.93 -5.69 21.00
C SER A 101 5.43 -6.17 19.63
N LEU A 102 6.27 -7.20 19.59
CA LEU A 102 6.76 -7.80 18.36
C LEU A 102 5.64 -8.53 17.61
N GLN A 103 4.78 -9.27 18.32
CA GLN A 103 3.63 -9.95 17.74
C GLN A 103 2.70 -8.98 17.05
N ALA A 104 2.28 -7.91 17.76
CA ALA A 104 1.41 -6.90 17.18
C ALA A 104 2.02 -6.26 15.92
N SER A 105 3.33 -5.94 15.94
CA SER A 105 3.99 -5.35 14.77
C SER A 105 4.18 -6.36 13.63
N LEU A 106 4.52 -7.62 13.90
CA LEU A 106 4.66 -8.64 12.86
C LEU A 106 3.32 -8.96 12.19
N LEU A 107 2.24 -9.08 12.97
CA LEU A 107 0.89 -9.25 12.42
C LEU A 107 0.49 -8.07 11.53
N GLN A 108 0.81 -6.83 11.92
CA GLN A 108 0.57 -5.66 11.08
C GLN A 108 1.39 -5.67 9.78
N ILE A 109 2.67 -6.05 9.83
CA ILE A 109 3.54 -6.14 8.65
C ILE A 109 3.01 -7.20 7.68
N VAL A 110 2.76 -8.41 8.17
CA VAL A 110 2.28 -9.53 7.35
C VAL A 110 0.89 -9.23 6.80
N GLY A 111 0.00 -8.68 7.63
CA GLY A 111 -1.35 -8.27 7.22
C GLY A 111 -1.34 -7.21 6.13
N TYR A 112 -0.47 -6.19 6.25
CA TYR A 112 -0.30 -5.16 5.23
C TYR A 112 0.24 -5.75 3.92
N HIS A 113 1.26 -6.62 3.96
CA HIS A 113 1.76 -7.28 2.74
C HIS A 113 0.69 -8.11 2.05
N LYS A 114 -0.12 -8.87 2.81
CA LYS A 114 -1.26 -9.62 2.27
C LYS A 114 -2.27 -8.69 1.61
N LEU A 115 -2.66 -7.61 2.28
CA LEU A 115 -3.58 -6.62 1.72
C LEU A 115 -3.05 -6.03 0.41
N MET A 116 -1.78 -5.64 0.36
CA MET A 116 -1.16 -5.11 -0.85
C MET A 116 -1.15 -6.13 -1.99
N ALA A 117 -0.94 -7.42 -1.69
CA ALA A 117 -0.99 -8.48 -2.68
C ALA A 117 -2.40 -8.67 -3.26
N GLU A 118 -3.44 -8.65 -2.42
CA GLU A 118 -4.84 -8.74 -2.87
C GLU A 118 -5.26 -7.51 -3.68
N VAL A 119 -4.87 -6.30 -3.26
CA VAL A 119 -5.12 -5.06 -4.01
C VAL A 119 -4.44 -5.10 -5.37
N GLU A 120 -3.18 -5.55 -5.44
CA GLU A 120 -2.45 -5.67 -6.70
C GLU A 120 -3.03 -6.77 -7.60
N LYS A 121 -3.55 -7.86 -7.02
CA LYS A 121 -4.27 -8.89 -7.74
C LYS A 121 -5.52 -8.31 -8.43
N LEU A 122 -6.35 -7.57 -7.70
CA LEU A 122 -7.53 -6.89 -8.26
C LEU A 122 -7.16 -5.83 -9.31
N ARG A 123 -6.05 -5.10 -9.10
CA ARG A 123 -5.56 -4.11 -10.08
C ARG A 123 -5.12 -4.76 -11.39
N ARG A 124 -4.58 -5.97 -11.33
CA ARG A 124 -4.13 -6.75 -12.50
C ARG A 124 -5.25 -7.52 -13.18
N GLU A 125 -6.36 -7.75 -12.49
CA GLU A 125 -7.52 -8.43 -13.05
C GLU A 125 -8.20 -7.54 -14.10
N PRO A 126 -8.20 -7.95 -15.38
CA PRO A 126 -8.80 -7.15 -16.42
C PRO A 126 -10.34 -7.19 -16.32
N TYR A 127 -10.98 -6.08 -16.66
CA TYR A 127 -12.42 -6.07 -16.88
C TYR A 127 -12.80 -7.03 -18.02
N ASP A 128 -13.69 -7.98 -17.71
CA ASP A 128 -14.24 -8.94 -18.66
C ASP A 128 -15.74 -8.69 -18.90
N CYS A 129 -16.10 -8.38 -20.14
CA CYS A 129 -17.47 -8.13 -20.56
C CYS A 129 -18.33 -9.40 -20.68
N ASN A 130 -17.70 -10.58 -20.65
CA ASN A 130 -18.41 -11.86 -20.60
C ASN A 130 -18.68 -12.32 -19.16
N ASN A 131 -18.10 -11.65 -18.16
CA ASN A 131 -18.37 -11.92 -16.75
C ASN A 131 -19.59 -11.09 -16.28
N PRO A 132 -20.71 -11.74 -15.90
CA PRO A 132 -21.90 -11.04 -15.43
C PRO A 132 -21.68 -10.15 -14.21
N GLU A 133 -20.78 -10.52 -13.30
CA GLU A 133 -20.50 -9.74 -12.08
C GLU A 133 -19.82 -8.40 -12.41
N HIS A 134 -18.93 -8.40 -13.41
CA HIS A 134 -18.26 -7.19 -13.87
C HIS A 134 -19.25 -6.22 -14.53
N GLU A 135 -20.10 -6.75 -15.41
CA GLU A 135 -21.15 -5.98 -16.08
C GLU A 135 -22.17 -5.44 -15.07
N GLU A 136 -22.52 -6.22 -14.04
CA GLU A 136 -23.41 -5.77 -12.97
C GLU A 136 -22.80 -4.58 -12.19
N MET A 137 -21.52 -4.65 -11.84
CA MET A 137 -20.82 -3.53 -11.19
C MET A 137 -20.82 -2.26 -12.05
N LEU A 138 -20.60 -2.42 -13.37
CA LEU A 138 -20.60 -1.31 -14.31
C LEU A 138 -22.00 -0.66 -14.41
N VAL A 139 -23.05 -1.47 -14.45
CA VAL A 139 -24.45 -0.99 -14.44
C VAL A 139 -24.81 -0.32 -13.12
N LYS A 140 -24.36 -0.85 -11.98
CA LYS A 140 -24.54 -0.20 -10.67
C LYS A 140 -23.88 1.17 -10.61
N LEU A 141 -22.66 1.29 -11.12
CA LEU A 141 -21.94 2.56 -11.19
C LEU A 141 -22.73 3.59 -11.99
N TRP A 142 -23.27 3.20 -13.15
CA TRP A 142 -24.12 4.09 -13.95
C TRP A 142 -25.35 4.55 -13.16
N LYS A 143 -26.09 3.62 -12.55
CA LYS A 143 -27.29 3.93 -11.77
C LYS A 143 -26.99 4.87 -10.59
N ALA A 144 -25.84 4.72 -9.93
CA ALA A 144 -25.45 5.57 -8.82
C ALA A 144 -25.17 7.02 -9.25
N LEU A 145 -24.55 7.21 -10.43
CA LEU A 145 -24.13 8.52 -10.95
C LEU A 145 -25.17 9.21 -11.86
N ARG A 146 -26.06 8.43 -12.48
CA ARG A 146 -27.10 8.86 -13.43
C ARG A 146 -28.43 8.12 -13.18
N PRO A 147 -29.06 8.28 -12.00
CA PRO A 147 -30.30 7.56 -11.66
C PRO A 147 -31.47 7.90 -12.61
N GLU A 148 -31.50 9.13 -13.14
CA GLU A 148 -32.57 9.64 -14.00
C GLU A 148 -32.47 9.19 -15.46
N SER A 149 -31.36 8.60 -15.88
CA SER A 149 -31.12 8.19 -17.28
C SER A 149 -30.82 6.70 -17.34
N PRO A 150 -31.69 5.86 -17.93
CA PRO A 150 -31.38 4.45 -18.10
C PRO A 150 -30.22 4.27 -19.08
N LEU A 151 -29.34 3.32 -18.78
CA LEU A 151 -28.27 2.93 -19.69
C LEU A 151 -28.87 2.21 -20.90
N THR A 152 -28.62 2.74 -22.09
CA THR A 152 -29.13 2.20 -23.37
C THR A 152 -28.41 0.94 -23.82
N GLY A 153 -27.18 0.74 -23.36
CA GLY A 153 -26.38 -0.43 -23.65
C GLY A 153 -24.96 -0.30 -23.11
N ARG A 154 -24.26 -1.42 -23.07
CA ARG A 154 -22.87 -1.48 -22.59
C ARG A 154 -21.91 -0.66 -23.47
N ILE A 155 -22.10 -0.64 -24.79
CA ILE A 155 -21.39 0.27 -25.69
C ILE A 155 -22.33 1.43 -26.00
N SER A 156 -22.04 2.61 -25.46
CA SER A 156 -22.84 3.81 -25.70
C SER A 156 -22.03 5.06 -25.40
N LYS A 157 -22.34 6.17 -26.10
CA LYS A 157 -21.73 7.48 -25.80
C LYS A 157 -22.07 8.00 -24.39
N GLN A 158 -23.11 7.43 -23.77
CA GLN A 158 -23.52 7.72 -22.39
C GLN A 158 -22.36 7.66 -21.40
N TRP A 159 -21.43 6.71 -21.54
CA TRP A 159 -20.27 6.59 -20.65
C TRP A 159 -19.38 7.83 -20.61
N MET A 160 -19.30 8.56 -21.72
CA MET A 160 -18.54 9.81 -21.77
C MET A 160 -19.16 10.90 -20.89
N GLU A 161 -20.46 10.82 -20.59
CA GLU A 161 -21.17 11.77 -19.72
C GLU A 161 -20.76 11.64 -18.25
N ILE A 162 -20.13 10.51 -17.87
CA ILE A 162 -19.58 10.28 -16.53
C ILE A 162 -18.05 10.20 -16.53
N GLY A 163 -17.40 10.60 -17.63
CA GLY A 163 -15.95 10.81 -17.70
C GLY A 163 -15.12 9.68 -18.31
N PHE A 164 -15.74 8.63 -18.86
CA PHE A 164 -15.02 7.61 -19.64
C PHE A 164 -14.51 8.21 -20.98
N GLN A 165 -13.34 7.77 -21.44
CA GLN A 165 -12.69 8.34 -22.62
C GLN A 165 -13.43 8.03 -23.93
N GLY A 166 -14.18 6.92 -23.98
CA GLY A 166 -14.92 6.49 -25.16
C GLY A 166 -16.27 5.88 -24.82
N SER A 167 -16.92 5.28 -25.83
CA SER A 167 -18.21 4.61 -25.67
C SER A 167 -18.12 3.23 -25.01
N ASP A 168 -16.91 2.72 -24.81
CA ASP A 168 -16.64 1.42 -24.23
C ASP A 168 -15.76 1.56 -22.97
N PRO A 169 -16.37 1.45 -21.76
CA PRO A 169 -15.67 1.53 -20.48
C PRO A 169 -14.54 0.53 -20.29
N LYS A 170 -14.58 -0.62 -21.00
CA LYS A 170 -13.54 -1.65 -20.91
C LYS A 170 -12.15 -1.07 -21.23
N THR A 171 -12.09 -0.08 -22.12
CA THR A 171 -10.83 0.52 -22.54
C THR A 171 -10.18 1.40 -21.47
N ASP A 172 -10.95 1.93 -20.53
CA ASP A 172 -10.48 2.78 -19.43
C ASP A 172 -9.90 1.96 -18.27
N PHE A 173 -10.35 0.72 -18.07
CA PHE A 173 -9.87 -0.16 -17.00
C PHE A 173 -8.56 -0.90 -17.30
N ARG A 174 -7.88 -0.62 -18.41
CA ARG A 174 -6.64 -1.32 -18.79
C ARG A 174 -5.50 -1.15 -17.79
N GLY A 175 -5.40 0.02 -17.14
CA GLY A 175 -4.33 0.33 -16.18
C GLY A 175 -4.62 -0.10 -14.74
N MET A 176 -5.86 0.11 -14.29
CA MET A 176 -6.28 -0.14 -12.90
C MET A 176 -7.12 -1.42 -12.73
N GLY A 177 -7.44 -2.14 -13.81
CA GLY A 177 -8.22 -3.36 -13.77
C GLY A 177 -9.57 -3.19 -13.06
N LEU A 178 -10.03 -4.25 -12.41
CA LEU A 178 -11.24 -4.22 -11.58
C LEU A 178 -11.10 -3.32 -10.35
N LEU A 179 -9.89 -3.12 -9.81
CA LEU A 179 -9.69 -2.20 -8.69
C LEU A 179 -10.21 -0.79 -9.03
N GLY A 180 -10.04 -0.35 -10.28
CA GLY A 180 -10.59 0.92 -10.76
C GLY A 180 -12.11 0.96 -10.68
N LEU A 181 -12.78 -0.08 -11.17
CA LEU A 181 -14.25 -0.20 -11.14
C LEU A 181 -14.78 -0.27 -9.71
N HIS A 182 -14.17 -1.10 -8.85
CA HIS A 182 -14.53 -1.19 -7.44
C HIS A 182 -14.39 0.16 -6.72
N SER A 183 -13.29 0.88 -6.96
CA SER A 183 -13.05 2.17 -6.31
C SER A 183 -14.09 3.21 -6.71
N LEU A 184 -14.41 3.30 -8.01
CA LEU A 184 -15.43 4.21 -8.53
C LEU A 184 -16.82 3.87 -7.98
N LEU A 185 -17.19 2.58 -8.00
CA LEU A 185 -18.47 2.12 -7.50
C LEU A 185 -18.61 2.36 -6.00
N TYR A 186 -17.59 2.00 -5.21
CA TYR A 186 -17.57 2.23 -3.78
C TYR A 186 -17.75 3.72 -3.45
N PHE A 187 -17.03 4.60 -4.15
CA PHE A 187 -17.16 6.04 -3.97
C PHE A 187 -18.58 6.54 -4.31
N ALA A 188 -19.14 6.08 -5.43
CA ALA A 188 -20.49 6.46 -5.84
C ALA A 188 -21.60 5.95 -4.88
N GLU A 189 -21.42 4.78 -4.27
CA GLU A 189 -22.40 4.19 -3.34
C GLU A 189 -22.27 4.72 -1.91
N HIS A 190 -21.06 5.01 -1.43
CA HIS A 190 -20.82 5.37 -0.03
C HIS A 190 -20.75 6.88 0.21
N ASP A 191 -20.39 7.67 -0.81
CA ASP A 191 -20.37 9.13 -0.75
C ASP A 191 -20.95 9.71 -2.04
N GLN A 192 -22.23 9.39 -2.28
CA GLN A 192 -22.92 9.76 -3.50
C GLN A 192 -22.96 11.28 -3.73
N ALA A 193 -23.11 12.07 -2.67
CA ALA A 193 -23.12 13.52 -2.76
C ALA A 193 -21.77 14.07 -3.26
N ALA A 194 -20.65 13.60 -2.71
CA ALA A 194 -19.33 13.98 -3.19
C ALA A 194 -19.08 13.46 -4.61
N ALA A 195 -19.48 12.23 -4.92
CA ALA A 195 -19.31 11.65 -6.26
C ALA A 195 -20.06 12.46 -7.33
N LEU A 196 -21.31 12.84 -7.06
CA LEU A 196 -22.11 13.67 -7.96
C LEU A 196 -21.55 15.09 -8.07
N GLN A 197 -21.03 15.66 -6.98
CA GLN A 197 -20.38 16.97 -7.00
C GLN A 197 -19.12 16.96 -7.86
N VAL A 198 -18.23 15.96 -7.68
CA VAL A 198 -17.02 15.78 -8.50
C VAL A 198 -17.39 15.62 -9.97
N LEU A 199 -18.43 14.83 -10.27
CA LEU A 199 -18.93 14.66 -11.64
C LEU A 199 -19.47 15.98 -12.21
N HIS A 200 -20.30 16.71 -11.46
CA HIS A 200 -20.83 18.00 -11.86
C HIS A 200 -19.69 19.00 -12.17
N ASP A 201 -18.69 19.08 -11.31
CA ASP A 201 -17.58 20.02 -11.45
C ASP A 201 -16.69 19.69 -12.65
N SER A 202 -16.53 18.40 -12.96
CA SER A 202 -15.80 17.93 -14.15
C SER A 202 -16.45 18.37 -15.47
N LEU A 203 -17.77 18.63 -15.47
CA LEU A 203 -18.53 19.02 -16.65
C LEU A 203 -18.54 20.53 -16.90
N GLN A 204 -18.06 21.35 -15.95
CA GLN A 204 -18.10 22.80 -16.06
C GLN A 204 -17.15 23.33 -17.14
N PRO A 205 -17.54 24.37 -17.92
CA PRO A 205 -16.76 24.89 -19.05
C PRO A 205 -15.32 25.32 -18.69
N LYS A 206 -15.10 25.82 -17.47
CA LYS A 206 -13.78 26.25 -16.98
C LYS A 206 -12.74 25.11 -16.93
N HIS A 207 -13.19 23.86 -16.84
CA HIS A 207 -12.35 22.66 -16.89
C HIS A 207 -12.35 21.98 -18.27
N ARG A 208 -13.20 22.43 -19.21
CA ARG A 208 -13.32 21.87 -20.56
C ARG A 208 -12.33 22.50 -21.55
N SER A 209 -11.91 23.74 -21.33
CA SER A 209 -10.97 24.48 -22.18
C SER A 209 -9.63 24.72 -21.45
N GLY A 210 -8.72 23.74 -21.50
CA GLY A 210 -7.31 23.97 -21.18
C GLY A 210 -6.58 22.82 -20.49
N LEU A 211 -7.27 21.97 -19.73
CA LEU A 211 -6.70 20.80 -19.09
C LEU A 211 -7.76 19.71 -19.08
N HIS A 212 -7.59 18.67 -19.89
CA HIS A 212 -8.26 17.39 -19.65
C HIS A 212 -7.92 16.98 -18.22
N CYS A 213 -8.87 17.15 -17.28
CA CYS A 213 -8.90 16.38 -16.05
C CYS A 213 -9.80 15.18 -16.32
N PRO A 214 -9.25 14.06 -16.84
CA PRO A 214 -10.01 12.83 -16.88
C PRO A 214 -10.23 12.40 -15.42
N VAL A 215 -11.49 12.14 -15.06
CA VAL A 215 -11.82 11.41 -13.83
C VAL A 215 -11.37 9.93 -13.95
N GLY A 216 -10.84 9.53 -15.12
CA GLY A 216 -10.02 8.35 -15.32
C GLY A 216 -8.53 8.64 -15.11
N PHE A 217 -7.89 7.89 -14.21
CA PHE A 217 -6.45 7.85 -14.04
C PHE A 217 -5.75 7.52 -15.37
N SER A 218 -5.19 8.54 -16.03
CA SER A 218 -4.37 8.38 -17.23
C SER A 218 -3.03 7.72 -16.86
N PRO A 219 -2.63 6.58 -17.46
CA PRO A 219 -1.29 6.07 -17.30
C PRO A 219 -0.36 6.87 -18.21
N ALA A 220 0.57 7.61 -17.60
CA ALA A 220 1.65 8.27 -18.32
C ALA A 220 2.49 7.25 -19.08
N SER A 221 2.86 7.65 -20.30
CA SER A 221 3.74 6.99 -21.27
C SER A 221 5.12 6.67 -20.73
#